data_AF-A0A1B6KHE9-F1
#
_entry.id   AF-A0A1B6KHE9-F1
#
_cell.length_a   1.000
_cell.length_b   1.000
_cell.length_c   1.000
_cell.angle_alpha   90.00
_cell.angle_beta   90.00
_cell.angle_gamma   90.00
#
_symmetry.space_group_name_H-M   'P 1'
#
loop_
_entity.id
_entity.type
_entity.pdbx_description
1 polymer ?
#
loop_
_entity_poly.entity_id
_entity_poly.type
_entity_poly.pdbx_seq_one_letter_code
_entity_poly.pdbx_strand_id
1 'polypeptide(L)'
;GRTTAMLWFLVLSIHLAAAEIPGVCNVKTMDTKHRFVINRETLTWRNESYQVPVEREQCCEGYTRDTSSRYLSCEPVCDPPCVNAVCEEPDTCVCFPDHQLVNYSNSTCYDVCEACVNSECVDDNVDCVCENGYERDQTFLHICNAKCSPPCSNGVCKAPNQCDCLEGFSLDPHLHGCVPNCTEGCVFGSCTAPNTCTCFDGYINDMSSPSVCLPVCHQTCENGFC
;
A
#
# COMPACT_ATOMS: atom_id res chain seq x y z
N GLY A 1 -15.45 17.13 61.08
CA GLY A 1 -15.21 17.09 59.62
C GLY A 1 -16.55 17.15 58.94
N ARG A 2 -16.86 18.05 57.97
CA ARG A 2 -16.09 18.48 56.78
C ARG A 2 -15.51 17.26 56.05
N THR A 3 -15.80 16.94 54.79
CA THR A 3 -16.45 17.64 53.66
C THR A 3 -16.58 16.60 52.53
N THR A 4 -17.26 16.98 51.43
CA THR A 4 -17.15 16.42 50.05
C THR A 4 -17.65 14.99 49.78
N ALA A 5 -18.84 14.88 49.21
CA ALA A 5 -19.13 14.10 48.00
C ALA A 5 -20.64 14.13 47.78
N MET A 6 -21.13 15.00 46.90
CA MET A 6 -22.38 14.86 46.12
C MET A 6 -22.76 16.24 45.56
N LEU A 7 -21.89 16.75 44.70
CA LEU A 7 -22.18 17.76 43.69
C LEU A 7 -21.04 17.61 42.68
N TRP A 8 -21.36 17.71 41.38
CA TRP A 8 -20.43 17.69 40.25
C TRP A 8 -20.04 16.31 39.69
N PHE A 9 -20.98 15.65 39.01
CA PHE A 9 -20.65 14.98 37.74
C PHE A 9 -21.33 15.74 36.59
N LEU A 10 -20.89 17.00 36.46
CA LEU A 10 -20.89 17.72 35.21
C LEU A 10 -19.62 17.31 34.45
N VAL A 11 -19.70 17.34 33.13
CA VAL A 11 -18.59 17.27 32.17
C VAL A 11 -18.09 15.85 31.83
N LEU A 12 -18.93 15.07 31.15
CA LEU A 12 -18.41 14.11 30.17
C LEU A 12 -18.11 14.91 28.90
N SER A 13 -16.81 15.02 28.61
CA SER A 13 -16.18 15.82 27.59
C SER A 13 -16.77 15.59 26.19
N ILE A 14 -17.48 16.60 25.68
CA ILE A 14 -17.60 16.82 24.25
C ILE A 14 -16.30 17.49 23.82
N HIS A 15 -15.30 16.72 23.41
CA HIS A 15 -14.32 17.20 22.44
C HIS A 15 -14.86 16.88 21.05
N LEU A 16 -15.85 17.67 20.63
CA LEU A 16 -16.02 17.92 19.20
C LEU A 16 -14.79 18.73 18.81
N ALA A 17 -13.79 18.07 18.23
CA ALA A 17 -12.77 18.77 17.47
C ALA A 17 -13.51 19.64 16.47
N ALA A 18 -13.37 20.97 16.57
CA ALA A 18 -13.85 21.86 15.54
C ALA A 18 -13.17 21.38 14.24
N ALA A 19 -13.97 20.98 13.26
CA ALA A 19 -13.44 20.67 11.94
C ALA A 19 -12.77 21.95 11.43
N GLU A 20 -11.45 21.97 11.39
CA GLU A 20 -10.71 23.03 10.72
C GLU A 20 -11.13 22.99 9.25
N ILE A 21 -11.70 24.08 8.73
CA ILE A 21 -12.11 24.16 7.33
C ILE A 21 -10.81 24.13 6.49
N PRO A 22 -10.66 23.20 5.53
CA PRO A 22 -9.43 23.10 4.73
C PRO A 22 -9.07 24.43 4.07
N GLY A 23 -7.80 24.83 4.18
CA GLY A 23 -7.30 26.07 3.59
C GLY A 23 -7.79 27.37 4.23
N VAL A 24 -8.52 27.32 5.36
CA VAL A 24 -8.99 28.52 6.09
C VAL A 24 -8.11 28.80 7.30
N CYS A 25 -7.59 30.03 7.37
CA CYS A 25 -6.73 30.52 8.42
C CYS A 25 -7.36 31.72 9.15
N ASN A 26 -7.15 31.79 10.47
CA ASN A 26 -7.48 32.98 11.25
C ASN A 26 -6.33 33.97 11.19
N VAL A 27 -6.57 35.15 10.62
CA VAL A 27 -5.52 36.18 10.48
C VAL A 27 -5.80 37.37 11.37
N LYS A 28 -4.75 37.78 12.10
CA LYS A 28 -4.73 39.03 12.88
C LYS A 28 -4.51 40.17 11.89
N THR A 29 -5.50 41.03 11.73
CA THR A 29 -5.45 42.18 10.82
C THR A 29 -4.27 43.12 11.16
N MET A 30 -3.45 43.46 10.17
CA MET A 30 -2.45 44.54 10.27
C MET A 30 -3.03 45.85 9.74
N ASP A 31 -2.75 46.96 10.43
CA ASP A 31 -3.02 48.32 9.92
C ASP A 31 -1.96 48.68 8.86
N THR A 32 -2.30 49.64 7.98
CA THR A 32 -1.44 50.32 6.99
C THR A 32 -0.06 50.76 7.50
N LYS A 33 0.13 50.82 8.82
CA LYS A 33 1.41 51.13 9.51
C LYS A 33 2.19 49.91 9.99
N HIS A 34 1.88 48.70 9.53
CA HIS A 34 2.58 47.44 9.88
C HIS A 34 2.62 47.16 11.40
N ARG A 35 1.55 47.56 12.10
CA ARG A 35 1.34 47.25 13.53
C ARG A 35 0.26 46.17 13.62
N PHE A 36 0.50 45.11 14.39
CA PHE A 36 -0.53 44.13 14.71
C PHE A 36 -1.72 44.84 15.37
N VAL A 37 -2.88 44.84 14.72
CA VAL A 37 -4.12 45.33 15.32
C VAL A 37 -4.85 44.11 15.84
N ILE A 38 -5.03 44.04 17.16
CA ILE A 38 -6.09 43.21 17.71
C ILE A 38 -7.37 43.97 17.34
N ASN A 39 -8.01 43.63 16.22
CA ASN A 39 -9.34 44.16 15.94
C ASN A 39 -10.21 43.75 17.12
N ARG A 40 -10.78 44.71 17.83
CA ARG A 40 -11.67 44.47 18.96
C ARG A 40 -13.04 45.01 18.59
N GLU A 41 -14.03 44.14 18.50
CA GLU A 41 -15.43 44.56 18.37
C GLU A 41 -16.02 44.78 19.76
N THR A 42 -16.91 45.77 19.84
CA THR A 42 -17.56 46.11 21.11
C THR A 42 -18.89 45.37 21.19
N LEU A 43 -18.97 44.33 22.01
CA LEU A 43 -20.22 43.65 22.31
C LEU A 43 -20.86 44.30 23.53
N THR A 44 -22.12 44.73 23.40
CA THR A 44 -22.90 45.27 24.52
C THR A 44 -23.85 44.20 25.07
N TRP A 45 -23.71 43.86 26.35
CA TRP A 45 -24.62 42.94 27.05
C TRP A 45 -24.99 43.52 28.41
N ARG A 46 -26.30 43.60 28.71
CA ARG A 46 -26.83 44.21 29.95
C ARG A 46 -26.19 45.56 30.31
N ASN A 47 -26.12 46.48 29.37
CA ASN A 47 -25.54 47.83 29.53
C ASN A 47 -24.04 47.87 29.84
N GLU A 48 -23.32 46.75 29.73
CA GLU A 48 -21.87 46.69 29.83
C GLU A 48 -21.27 46.43 28.44
N SER A 49 -20.11 47.01 28.17
CA SER A 49 -19.42 46.89 26.89
C SER A 49 -18.14 46.06 27.05
N TYR A 50 -18.01 45.03 26.24
CA TYR A 50 -16.90 44.10 26.24
C TYR A 50 -16.13 44.22 24.93
N GLN A 51 -14.80 44.31 25.03
CA GLN A 51 -13.91 44.35 23.88
C GLN A 51 -13.48 42.92 23.54
N VAL A 52 -13.94 42.38 22.41
CA VAL A 52 -13.66 41.00 22.02
C VAL A 52 -12.75 40.97 20.79
N PRO A 53 -11.65 40.19 20.79
CA PRO A 53 -10.81 40.01 19.61
C PRO A 53 -11.63 39.48 18.44
N VAL A 54 -11.52 40.13 17.28
CA VAL A 54 -12.10 39.69 16.02
C VAL A 54 -11.01 38.91 15.28
N GLU A 55 -11.17 37.61 15.23
CA GLU A 55 -10.44 36.76 14.30
C GLU A 55 -11.23 36.74 12.99
N ARG A 56 -10.60 37.14 11.88
CA ARG A 56 -11.21 37.07 10.56
C ARG A 56 -10.70 35.85 9.84
N GLU A 57 -11.62 35.02 9.38
CA GLU A 57 -11.32 33.86 8.55
C GLU A 57 -10.99 34.33 7.13
N GLN A 58 -9.88 33.82 6.58
CA GLN A 58 -9.47 34.03 5.20
C GLN A 58 -8.77 32.78 4.66
N CYS A 59 -8.57 32.71 3.34
CA CYS A 59 -7.75 31.65 2.77
C CYS A 59 -6.28 31.79 3.21
N CYS A 60 -5.68 30.65 3.51
CA CYS A 60 -4.26 30.52 3.82
C CYS A 60 -3.40 30.82 2.59
N GLU A 61 -2.09 31.01 2.79
CA GLU A 61 -1.14 31.14 1.69
C GLU A 61 -1.19 29.89 0.79
N GLY A 62 -1.17 30.09 -0.53
CA GLY A 62 -1.34 29.00 -1.50
C GLY A 62 -2.78 28.55 -1.73
N TYR A 63 -3.78 29.18 -1.12
CA TYR A 63 -5.20 28.90 -1.36
C TYR A 63 -5.93 30.16 -1.88
N THR A 64 -6.93 29.95 -2.74
CA THR A 64 -7.80 31.01 -3.28
C THR A 64 -9.26 30.78 -2.91
N ARG A 65 -10.07 31.84 -2.90
CA ARG A 65 -11.48 31.75 -2.50
C ARG A 65 -12.33 31.22 -3.65
N ASP A 66 -13.11 30.17 -3.38
CA ASP A 66 -14.18 29.76 -4.29
C ASP A 66 -15.29 30.82 -4.29
N THR A 67 -15.49 31.44 -5.44
CA THR A 67 -16.51 32.48 -5.66
C THR A 67 -17.91 31.92 -5.87
N SER A 68 -18.03 30.61 -6.07
CA SER A 68 -19.29 29.88 -6.26
C SER A 68 -19.97 29.54 -4.94
N SER A 69 -19.19 29.42 -3.86
CA SER A 69 -19.70 29.18 -2.52
C SER A 69 -20.22 30.46 -1.86
N ARG A 70 -21.39 30.34 -1.21
CA ARG A 70 -21.96 31.41 -0.37
C ARG A 70 -21.23 31.57 0.98
N TYR A 71 -20.44 30.58 1.35
CA TYR A 71 -19.64 30.55 2.57
C TYR A 71 -18.15 30.67 2.22
N LEU A 72 -17.29 30.91 3.22
CA LEU A 72 -15.84 30.92 2.97
C LEU A 72 -15.38 29.49 2.65
N SER A 73 -15.00 29.28 1.40
CA SER A 73 -14.42 28.03 0.89
C SER A 73 -13.14 28.39 0.15
N CYS A 74 -12.07 27.65 0.42
CA CYS A 74 -10.74 27.92 -0.07
C CYS A 74 -10.25 26.69 -0.85
N GLU A 75 -9.82 26.91 -2.09
CA GLU A 75 -9.27 25.88 -2.98
C GLU A 75 -7.75 26.08 -3.11
N PRO A 76 -6.95 25.00 -3.12
CA PRO A 76 -5.52 25.12 -3.28
C PRO A 76 -5.15 25.64 -4.66
N VAL A 77 -4.04 26.38 -4.73
CA VAL A 77 -3.46 26.94 -5.95
C VAL A 77 -2.26 26.09 -6.32
N CYS A 78 -2.23 25.61 -7.56
CA CYS A 78 -1.08 24.94 -8.15
C CYS A 78 -0.58 25.76 -9.35
N ASP A 79 0.69 26.18 -9.34
CA ASP A 79 1.34 26.87 -10.46
C ASP A 79 2.65 26.16 -10.88
N PRO A 80 2.69 25.49 -12.05
CA PRO A 80 1.67 25.45 -13.08
C PRO A 80 0.43 24.59 -12.70
N PRO A 81 -0.73 24.82 -13.34
CA PRO A 81 -1.95 24.08 -13.04
C PRO A 81 -1.77 22.58 -13.28
N CYS A 82 -2.41 21.77 -12.41
CA CYS A 82 -2.41 20.32 -12.55
C CYS A 82 -3.11 19.89 -13.85
N VAL A 83 -2.47 19.00 -14.61
CA VAL A 83 -3.03 18.35 -15.80
C VAL A 83 -3.16 16.85 -15.51
N ASN A 84 -4.36 16.30 -15.74
CA ASN A 84 -4.72 14.91 -15.40
C ASN A 84 -4.51 14.56 -13.91
N ALA A 85 -4.70 15.56 -13.05
CA ALA A 85 -4.54 15.49 -11.61
C ALA A 85 -5.46 16.47 -10.90
N VAL A 86 -5.69 16.25 -9.62
CA VAL A 86 -6.32 17.21 -8.71
C VAL A 86 -5.25 17.94 -7.89
N CYS A 87 -5.41 19.24 -7.69
CA CYS A 87 -4.60 20.01 -6.75
C CYS A 87 -5.15 19.71 -5.34
N GLU A 88 -4.46 18.89 -4.56
CA GLU A 88 -4.91 18.49 -3.21
C GLU A 88 -4.44 19.49 -2.16
N GLU A 89 -3.22 20.00 -2.32
CA GLU A 89 -2.59 21.04 -1.49
C GLU A 89 -1.88 22.05 -2.41
N PRO A 90 -1.45 23.23 -1.90
CA PRO A 90 -0.73 24.20 -2.71
C PRO A 90 0.48 23.55 -3.40
N ASP A 91 0.58 23.76 -4.71
CA ASP A 91 1.62 23.19 -5.58
C ASP A 91 1.78 21.66 -5.50
N THR A 92 0.76 20.95 -5.03
CA THR A 92 0.76 19.48 -4.86
C THR A 92 -0.37 18.86 -5.67
N CYS A 93 0.01 18.27 -6.81
CA CYS A 93 -0.91 17.56 -7.70
C CYS A 93 -0.93 16.06 -7.38
N VAL A 94 -2.13 15.49 -7.27
CA VAL A 94 -2.35 14.05 -7.16
C VAL A 94 -3.00 13.56 -8.45
N CYS A 95 -2.35 12.62 -9.13
CA CYS A 95 -2.83 12.08 -10.40
C CYS A 95 -4.19 11.40 -10.26
N PHE A 96 -5.02 11.54 -11.29
CA PHE A 96 -6.20 10.68 -11.42
C PHE A 96 -5.78 9.20 -11.53
N PRO A 97 -6.70 8.24 -11.24
CA PRO A 97 -6.43 6.83 -11.49
C PRO A 97 -5.93 6.60 -12.93
N ASP A 98 -5.02 5.64 -13.10
CA ASP A 98 -4.41 5.29 -14.39
C ASP A 98 -3.55 6.40 -15.05
N HIS A 99 -3.09 7.36 -14.25
CA HIS A 99 -2.09 8.35 -14.66
C HIS A 99 -0.95 8.38 -13.63
N GLN A 100 0.27 8.71 -14.06
CA GLN A 100 1.41 8.86 -13.14
C GLN A 100 2.25 10.09 -13.50
N LEU A 101 2.93 10.66 -12.50
CA LEU A 101 3.92 11.71 -12.73
C LEU A 101 5.13 11.09 -13.44
N VAL A 102 5.54 11.70 -14.55
CA VAL A 102 6.71 11.26 -15.32
C VAL A 102 7.68 12.43 -15.46
N ASN A 103 8.98 12.13 -15.34
CA ASN A 103 10.08 13.02 -15.70
C ASN A 103 10.14 14.38 -14.96
N TYR A 104 10.16 14.37 -13.61
CA TYR A 104 10.30 15.57 -12.74
C TYR A 104 9.21 16.64 -12.91
N SER A 105 8.14 16.36 -13.65
CA SER A 105 6.98 17.24 -13.67
C SER A 105 6.19 17.05 -12.37
N ASN A 106 5.96 18.13 -11.64
CA ASN A 106 5.16 18.12 -10.40
C ASN A 106 3.68 18.46 -10.67
N SER A 107 3.32 18.71 -11.94
CA SER A 107 2.03 19.29 -12.33
C SER A 107 1.34 18.60 -13.50
N THR A 108 1.95 17.59 -14.12
CA THR A 108 1.38 16.91 -15.30
C THR A 108 1.50 15.41 -15.12
N CYS A 109 0.35 14.73 -15.08
CA CYS A 109 0.30 13.28 -15.06
C CYS A 109 0.09 12.74 -16.46
N TYR A 110 0.92 11.78 -16.85
CA TYR A 110 0.87 11.16 -18.17
C TYR A 110 0.15 9.82 -18.11
N ASP A 111 -0.35 9.42 -19.27
CA ASP A 111 -1.11 8.19 -19.49
C ASP A 111 -0.17 6.98 -19.57
N VAL A 112 -0.69 5.82 -19.18
CA VAL A 112 0.05 4.65 -18.67
C VAL A 112 0.73 3.76 -19.73
N CYS A 113 1.01 4.26 -20.94
CA CYS A 113 1.53 3.42 -22.02
C CYS A 113 3.05 3.21 -22.08
N GLU A 114 3.88 4.14 -21.59
CA GLU A 114 5.34 3.90 -21.50
C GLU A 114 5.69 2.85 -20.43
N ALA A 115 4.74 2.51 -19.56
CA ALA A 115 4.91 1.59 -18.45
C ALA A 115 4.36 0.17 -18.72
N CYS A 116 3.75 -0.09 -19.88
CA CYS A 116 3.18 -1.41 -20.19
C CYS A 116 4.27 -2.51 -20.16
N VAL A 117 4.02 -3.61 -19.43
CA VAL A 117 4.90 -4.79 -19.36
C VAL A 117 4.15 -6.02 -19.89
N ASN A 118 4.76 -6.75 -20.83
CA ASN A 118 4.17 -7.90 -21.55
C ASN A 118 2.75 -7.60 -22.09
N SER A 119 2.57 -6.39 -22.59
CA SER A 119 1.30 -5.87 -23.09
C SER A 119 1.54 -4.94 -24.27
N GLU A 120 0.53 -4.89 -25.14
CA GLU A 120 0.43 -3.92 -26.21
C GLU A 120 -0.34 -2.70 -25.69
N CYS A 121 0.25 -1.52 -25.92
CA CYS A 121 -0.44 -0.26 -25.66
C CYS A 121 -1.47 -0.01 -26.76
N VAL A 122 -2.71 0.24 -26.36
CA VAL A 122 -3.85 0.51 -27.25
C VAL A 122 -4.63 1.75 -26.78
N ASP A 123 -5.66 2.10 -27.55
CA ASP A 123 -6.61 3.17 -27.22
C ASP A 123 -5.94 4.53 -26.94
N ASP A 124 -5.31 5.09 -27.99
CA ASP A 124 -4.64 6.41 -27.98
C ASP A 124 -3.58 6.64 -26.88
N ASN A 125 -2.90 5.57 -26.46
CA ASN A 125 -1.85 5.55 -25.42
C ASN A 125 -2.33 5.52 -23.97
N VAL A 126 -3.52 4.96 -23.71
CA VAL A 126 -4.12 4.99 -22.37
C VAL A 126 -4.30 3.60 -21.75
N ASP A 127 -4.38 2.51 -22.52
CA ASP A 127 -4.61 1.16 -21.98
C ASP A 127 -3.56 0.13 -22.41
N CYS A 128 -3.20 -0.77 -21.48
CA CYS A 128 -2.30 -1.89 -21.71
C CYS A 128 -3.10 -3.19 -21.87
N VAL A 129 -3.15 -3.74 -23.08
CA VAL A 129 -3.77 -5.05 -23.35
C VAL A 129 -2.71 -6.14 -23.29
N CYS A 130 -2.91 -7.12 -22.40
CA CYS A 130 -1.96 -8.21 -22.21
C CYS A 130 -1.74 -9.04 -23.46
N GLU A 131 -0.48 -9.41 -23.70
CA GLU A 131 -0.11 -10.34 -24.75
C GLU A 131 -0.71 -11.74 -24.52
N ASN A 132 -0.77 -12.55 -25.58
CA ASN A 132 -1.30 -13.91 -25.48
C ASN A 132 -0.53 -14.75 -24.45
N GLY A 133 -1.27 -15.35 -23.51
CA GLY A 133 -0.69 -16.14 -22.43
C GLY A 133 -0.23 -15.33 -21.22
N TYR A 134 -0.52 -14.03 -21.18
CA TYR A 134 -0.38 -13.17 -20.02
C TYR A 134 -1.74 -12.70 -19.50
N GLU A 135 -1.80 -12.30 -18.23
CA GLU A 135 -3.01 -11.84 -17.54
C GLU A 135 -2.68 -10.63 -16.68
N ARG A 136 -3.60 -9.66 -16.61
CA ARG A 136 -3.38 -8.38 -15.92
C ARG A 136 -3.13 -8.62 -14.42
N ASP A 137 -2.14 -7.91 -13.87
CA ASP A 137 -1.86 -7.91 -12.44
C ASP A 137 -3.05 -7.32 -11.65
N GLN A 138 -3.25 -7.79 -10.42
CA GLN A 138 -4.38 -7.38 -9.59
C GLN A 138 -4.22 -5.97 -9.02
N THR A 139 -2.97 -5.50 -8.87
CA THR A 139 -2.63 -4.21 -8.26
C THR A 139 -2.17 -3.21 -9.31
N PHE A 140 -1.40 -3.67 -10.29
CA PHE A 140 -0.75 -2.81 -11.28
C PHE A 140 -1.30 -3.08 -12.70
N LEU A 141 -2.27 -2.27 -13.14
CA LEU A 141 -2.98 -2.51 -14.39
C LEU A 141 -2.10 -2.46 -15.66
N HIS A 142 -0.91 -1.86 -15.58
CA HIS A 142 0.09 -1.80 -16.65
C HIS A 142 1.00 -3.03 -16.72
N ILE A 143 0.87 -3.96 -15.76
CA ILE A 143 1.69 -5.17 -15.69
C ILE A 143 0.83 -6.36 -16.08
N CYS A 144 1.31 -7.13 -17.05
CA CYS A 144 0.73 -8.43 -17.40
C CYS A 144 1.68 -9.56 -16.96
N ASN A 145 1.18 -10.39 -16.05
CA ASN A 145 1.90 -11.53 -15.51
C ASN A 145 1.69 -12.76 -16.40
N ALA A 146 2.74 -13.58 -16.53
CA ALA A 146 2.65 -14.80 -17.32
C ALA A 146 1.65 -15.79 -16.71
N LYS A 147 0.89 -16.47 -17.57
CA LYS A 147 -0.08 -17.49 -17.19
C LYS A 147 0.44 -18.88 -17.55
N CYS A 148 0.30 -19.83 -16.62
CA CYS A 148 0.53 -21.24 -16.88
C CYS A 148 -0.76 -22.03 -16.67
N SER A 149 -1.05 -22.93 -17.60
CA SER A 149 -2.12 -23.90 -17.47
C SER A 149 -1.61 -25.28 -17.86
N PRO A 150 -1.43 -26.22 -16.90
CA PRO A 150 -1.75 -26.08 -15.47
C PRO A 150 -0.82 -25.10 -14.73
N PRO A 151 -1.16 -24.64 -13.51
CA PRO A 151 -0.27 -23.80 -12.72
C PRO A 151 1.02 -24.55 -12.35
N CYS A 152 2.13 -23.83 -12.26
CA CYS A 152 3.43 -24.38 -11.86
C CYS A 152 3.40 -24.84 -10.39
N SER A 153 3.61 -26.14 -10.14
CA SER A 153 3.85 -26.63 -8.78
C SER A 153 5.25 -26.24 -8.30
N ASN A 154 5.36 -25.71 -7.08
CA ASN A 154 6.63 -25.26 -6.47
C ASN A 154 7.46 -24.31 -7.35
N GLY A 155 6.78 -23.47 -8.13
CA GLY A 155 7.40 -22.54 -9.06
C GLY A 155 6.48 -21.38 -9.39
N VAL A 156 7.00 -20.45 -10.18
CA VAL A 156 6.26 -19.30 -10.73
C VAL A 156 6.29 -19.33 -12.24
N CYS A 157 5.28 -18.70 -12.88
CA CYS A 157 5.27 -18.54 -14.32
C CYS A 157 6.25 -17.44 -14.72
N LYS A 158 7.33 -17.82 -15.38
CA LYS A 158 8.29 -16.85 -15.94
C LYS A 158 7.91 -16.41 -17.35
N ALA A 159 7.30 -17.32 -18.10
CA ALA A 159 6.71 -17.05 -19.40
C ALA A 159 5.43 -17.89 -19.55
N PRO A 160 4.60 -17.65 -20.57
CA PRO A 160 3.39 -18.43 -20.80
C PRO A 160 3.71 -19.92 -20.84
N ASN A 161 3.10 -20.68 -19.92
CA ASN A 161 3.34 -22.11 -19.73
C ASN A 161 4.82 -22.51 -19.51
N GLN A 162 5.65 -21.61 -19.00
CA GLN A 162 7.03 -21.88 -18.64
C GLN A 162 7.27 -21.58 -17.16
N CYS A 163 7.57 -22.63 -16.41
CA CYS A 163 7.84 -22.55 -14.97
C CYS A 163 9.29 -22.17 -14.69
N ASP A 164 9.48 -21.28 -13.73
CA ASP A 164 10.74 -21.05 -13.05
C ASP A 164 10.60 -21.56 -11.61
N CYS A 165 11.56 -22.37 -11.17
CA CYS A 165 11.43 -23.12 -9.94
C CYS A 165 11.82 -22.30 -8.72
N LEU A 166 11.12 -22.52 -7.61
CA LEU A 166 11.52 -21.93 -6.33
C LEU A 166 12.89 -22.48 -5.89
N GLU A 167 13.55 -21.77 -4.99
CA GLU A 167 14.84 -22.18 -4.46
C GLU A 167 14.78 -23.58 -3.84
N GLY A 168 15.75 -24.42 -4.19
CA GLY A 168 15.80 -25.82 -3.75
C GLY A 168 14.89 -26.77 -4.54
N PHE A 169 14.25 -26.32 -5.62
CA PHE A 169 13.50 -27.14 -6.56
C PHE A 169 14.15 -27.13 -7.96
N SER A 170 13.87 -28.16 -8.75
CA SER A 170 14.33 -28.28 -10.13
C SER A 170 13.18 -28.65 -11.05
N LEU A 171 13.27 -28.21 -12.32
CA LEU A 171 12.25 -28.51 -13.32
C LEU A 171 12.23 -30.01 -13.60
N ASP A 172 11.05 -30.61 -13.54
CA ASP A 172 10.86 -32.00 -13.93
C ASP A 172 10.47 -32.05 -15.43
N PRO A 173 11.19 -32.77 -16.30
CA PRO A 173 10.86 -32.87 -17.73
C PRO A 173 9.50 -33.54 -18.02
N HIS A 174 8.96 -34.29 -17.06
CA HIS A 174 7.75 -35.09 -17.19
C HIS A 174 6.54 -34.49 -16.47
N LEU A 175 6.75 -33.48 -15.64
CA LEU A 175 5.68 -32.76 -14.92
C LEU A 175 5.68 -31.29 -15.33
N HIS A 176 4.50 -30.69 -15.39
CA HIS A 176 4.40 -29.24 -15.56
C HIS A 176 4.64 -28.53 -14.22
N GLY A 177 5.87 -28.58 -13.74
CA GLY A 177 6.24 -28.01 -12.46
C GLY A 177 7.59 -28.47 -11.94
N CYS A 178 7.84 -28.16 -10.67
CA CYS A 178 9.14 -28.29 -10.04
C CYS A 178 9.11 -29.33 -8.92
N VAL A 179 10.12 -30.20 -8.90
CA VAL A 179 10.34 -31.22 -7.89
C VAL A 179 11.43 -30.79 -6.91
N PRO A 180 11.36 -31.20 -5.64
CA PRO A 180 12.37 -30.82 -4.66
C PRO A 180 13.73 -31.43 -5.04
N ASN A 181 14.79 -30.66 -4.80
CA ASN A 181 16.16 -31.10 -5.01
C ASN A 181 16.74 -31.60 -3.68
N CYS A 182 17.26 -32.83 -3.68
CA CYS A 182 18.00 -33.42 -2.57
C CYS A 182 19.42 -33.72 -3.04
N THR A 183 20.39 -32.92 -2.59
CA THR A 183 21.78 -32.92 -3.10
C THR A 183 22.46 -34.29 -2.94
N GLU A 184 22.27 -34.93 -1.78
CA GLU A 184 22.83 -36.24 -1.45
C GLU A 184 21.93 -37.41 -1.93
N GLY A 185 20.77 -37.11 -2.53
CA GLY A 185 19.72 -38.09 -2.82
C GLY A 185 19.04 -38.63 -1.54
N CYS A 186 18.03 -39.47 -1.73
CA CYS A 186 17.33 -40.17 -0.64
C CYS A 186 17.47 -41.68 -0.82
N VAL A 187 18.15 -42.34 0.11
CA VAL A 187 18.32 -43.81 0.08
C VAL A 187 17.16 -44.45 0.85
N PHE A 188 16.40 -45.33 0.19
CA PHE A 188 15.15 -45.91 0.73
C PHE A 188 14.10 -44.89 1.21
N GLY A 189 14.06 -43.74 0.52
CA GLY A 189 13.08 -42.70 0.73
C GLY A 189 12.83 -41.89 -0.55
N SER A 190 11.93 -40.93 -0.46
CA SER A 190 11.64 -39.96 -1.51
C SER A 190 12.00 -38.55 -1.06
N CYS A 191 12.46 -37.72 -1.99
CA CYS A 191 12.67 -36.30 -1.75
C CYS A 191 11.30 -35.61 -1.74
N THR A 192 10.87 -35.11 -0.59
CA THR A 192 9.52 -34.52 -0.41
C THR A 192 9.56 -33.02 -0.17
N ALA A 193 10.72 -32.48 0.19
CA ALA A 193 11.02 -31.05 0.24
C ALA A 193 12.53 -30.84 -0.01
N PRO A 194 13.00 -29.61 -0.29
CA PRO A 194 14.41 -29.35 -0.54
C PRO A 194 15.31 -29.94 0.55
N ASN A 195 16.27 -30.77 0.14
CA ASN A 195 17.18 -31.53 1.01
C ASN A 195 16.49 -32.30 2.16
N THR A 196 15.23 -32.70 1.98
CA THR A 196 14.44 -33.42 2.98
C THR A 196 13.94 -34.74 2.43
N CYS A 197 14.35 -35.84 3.06
CA CYS A 197 13.96 -37.18 2.68
C CYS A 197 12.84 -37.72 3.59
N THR A 198 11.79 -38.25 2.98
CA THR A 198 10.77 -39.04 3.66
C THR A 198 11.00 -40.51 3.37
N CYS A 199 11.22 -41.29 4.41
CA CYS A 199 11.48 -42.72 4.30
C CYS A 199 10.26 -43.51 3.83
N PHE A 200 10.50 -44.59 3.10
CA PHE A 200 9.43 -45.52 2.72
C PHE A 200 8.86 -46.25 3.94
N ASP A 201 7.69 -46.86 3.79
CA ASP A 201 7.04 -47.62 4.86
C ASP A 201 7.96 -48.72 5.40
N GLY A 202 8.08 -48.78 6.73
CA GLY A 202 9.00 -49.70 7.40
C GLY A 202 10.44 -49.18 7.52
N TYR A 203 10.72 -47.92 7.17
CA TYR A 203 12.03 -47.27 7.34
C TYR A 203 11.93 -46.00 8.20
N ILE A 204 13.02 -45.62 8.86
CA ILE A 204 13.19 -44.41 9.68
C ILE A 204 14.47 -43.67 9.30
N ASN A 205 14.52 -42.35 9.52
CA ASN A 205 15.70 -41.54 9.21
C ASN A 205 16.90 -41.96 10.08
N ASP A 206 18.07 -42.07 9.45
CA ASP A 206 19.33 -42.19 10.18
C ASP A 206 19.65 -40.85 10.89
N MET A 207 19.98 -40.94 12.17
CA MET A 207 20.35 -39.78 12.99
C MET A 207 21.67 -39.14 12.53
N SER A 208 22.52 -39.92 11.85
CA SER A 208 23.83 -39.47 11.37
C SER A 208 23.77 -38.91 9.96
N SER A 209 22.80 -39.36 9.15
CA SER A 209 22.69 -39.07 7.73
C SER A 209 21.21 -38.91 7.34
N PRO A 210 20.66 -37.68 7.33
CA PRO A 210 19.25 -37.42 7.04
C PRO A 210 18.83 -37.74 5.58
N SER A 211 19.78 -38.10 4.72
CA SER A 211 19.56 -38.64 3.37
C SER A 211 19.35 -40.15 3.34
N VAL A 212 19.58 -40.85 4.46
CA VAL A 212 19.57 -42.31 4.55
C VAL A 212 18.45 -42.77 5.46
N CYS A 213 17.60 -43.64 4.92
CA CYS A 213 16.54 -44.31 5.66
C CYS A 213 16.93 -45.74 6.00
N LEU A 214 16.87 -46.08 7.29
CA LEU A 214 17.19 -47.40 7.84
C LEU A 214 15.91 -48.18 8.14
N PRO A 215 15.87 -49.50 7.87
CA PRO A 215 14.67 -50.29 8.13
C PRO A 215 14.38 -50.44 9.63
N VAL A 216 13.09 -50.51 9.98
CA VAL A 216 12.59 -50.71 11.34
C VAL A 216 12.60 -52.19 11.67
N CYS A 217 13.47 -52.61 12.60
CA CYS A 217 13.52 -53.99 13.05
C CYS A 217 12.49 -54.23 14.17
N HIS A 218 11.49 -55.08 13.91
CA HIS A 218 10.51 -55.49 14.92
C HIS A 218 11.00 -56.65 15.83
N GLN A 219 12.14 -57.28 15.51
CA GLN A 219 12.75 -58.34 16.32
C GLN A 219 14.23 -58.04 16.57
N THR A 220 14.77 -58.57 17.67
CA THR A 220 16.21 -58.53 17.97
C THR A 220 16.96 -59.37 16.93
N CYS A 221 17.59 -58.71 15.96
CA CYS A 221 18.50 -59.36 15.01
C CYS A 221 19.75 -59.83 15.75
N GLU A 222 19.76 -61.07 16.25
CA GLU A 222 20.99 -61.69 16.76
C GLU A 222 21.92 -61.98 15.58
N ASN A 223 22.93 -61.14 15.41
CA ASN A 223 24.04 -61.25 14.45
C ASN A 223 23.71 -60.94 12.97
N GLY A 224 22.65 -60.16 12.69
CA GLY A 224 22.30 -59.73 11.33
C GLY A 224 22.24 -58.22 11.17
N PHE A 225 22.51 -57.73 9.95
CA PHE A 225 22.05 -56.42 9.51
C PHE A 225 20.59 -56.54 9.08
N CYS A 226 19.71 -55.76 9.71
CA CYS A 226 18.57 -55.20 9.01
C CYS A 226 19.12 -54.24 7.94
#